data_AF-A0A9W7JGA5-F1
#
_entry.id   AF-A0A9W7JGA5-F1
#
_cell.length_a   1.000
_cell.length_b   1.000
_cell.length_c   1.000
_cell.angle_alpha   90.00
_cell.angle_beta   90.00
_cell.angle_gamma   90.00
#
_symmetry.space_group_name_H-M   'P 1'
#
loop_
_entity.id
_entity.type
_entity.pdbx_description
1 polymer ?
#
loop_
_entity_poly.entity_id
_entity_poly.type
_entity_poly.pdbx_seq_one_letter_code
_entity_poly.pdbx_strand_id
1 'polypeptide(L)'
;MQLNPKEVKRFNPVDAFPGDIVIFGRVLNLLRGLSFTMNVRIVYLDIMRPFVESVLQGNINRGPSINVQWIYNTPAHSDVEAKLRQLLVELGNNDKILGILVCAYKDGEVIIDIAAGVLGRYDPRPVQPDTLFSVFSATKGIAAGMLHWLVDNG
;
A
#
# COMPACT_ATOMS: atom_id res chain seq x y z
N MET A 1 5.35 -35.44 -7.41
CA MET A 1 4.03 -35.11 -7.98
C MET A 1 4.04 -35.57 -9.44
N GLN A 2 3.26 -36.58 -9.81
CA GLN A 2 3.19 -37.02 -11.22
C GLN A 2 2.12 -36.19 -11.92
N LEU A 3 2.53 -35.17 -12.68
CA LEU A 3 1.64 -34.28 -13.42
C LEU A 3 1.33 -34.88 -14.80
N ASN A 4 0.08 -34.77 -15.23
CA ASN A 4 -0.36 -35.17 -16.57
C ASN A 4 0.30 -34.29 -17.65
N PRO A 5 0.61 -34.78 -18.87
CA PRO A 5 1.18 -33.98 -19.96
C PRO A 5 0.48 -32.64 -20.26
N LYS A 6 -0.83 -32.50 -20.00
CA LYS A 6 -1.54 -31.20 -20.09
C LYS A 6 -1.20 -30.25 -18.94
N GLU A 7 -0.99 -30.78 -17.74
CA GLU A 7 -0.61 -30.02 -16.54
C GLU A 7 0.86 -29.59 -16.62
N VAL A 8 1.74 -30.44 -17.16
CA VAL A 8 3.15 -30.10 -17.42
C VAL A 8 3.27 -28.92 -18.41
N LYS A 9 2.43 -28.87 -19.44
CA LYS A 9 2.39 -27.73 -20.39
C LYS A 9 1.85 -26.43 -19.78
N ARG A 10 1.07 -26.50 -18.70
CA ARG A 10 0.52 -25.34 -17.98
C ARG A 10 1.33 -24.95 -16.74
N PHE A 11 2.28 -25.78 -16.34
CA PHE A 11 3.11 -25.53 -15.18
C PHE A 11 4.02 -24.35 -15.45
N ASN A 12 3.72 -23.21 -14.82
CA ASN A 12 4.66 -22.11 -14.77
C ASN A 12 5.56 -22.33 -13.55
N PRO A 13 6.91 -22.39 -13.71
CA PRO A 13 7.82 -22.53 -12.57
C PRO A 13 7.61 -21.48 -11.47
N VAL A 14 7.05 -20.32 -11.83
CA VAL A 14 6.69 -19.25 -10.89
C VAL A 14 5.54 -19.65 -9.95
N ASP A 15 4.63 -20.54 -10.38
CA ASP A 15 3.50 -21.01 -9.57
C ASP A 15 3.96 -21.88 -8.38
N ALA A 16 5.21 -22.36 -8.39
CA ALA A 16 5.81 -23.09 -7.28
C ALA A 16 6.25 -22.19 -6.11
N PHE A 17 6.29 -20.86 -6.32
CA PHE A 17 6.66 -19.89 -5.30
C PHE A 17 5.41 -19.28 -4.65
N PRO A 18 5.45 -18.94 -3.35
CA PRO A 18 4.41 -18.12 -2.73
C PRO A 18 4.19 -16.81 -3.50
N GLY A 19 2.93 -16.46 -3.77
CA GLY A 19 2.58 -15.29 -4.59
C GLY A 19 3.19 -13.98 -4.08
N ASP A 20 3.29 -13.82 -2.76
CA ASP A 20 3.92 -12.65 -2.13
C ASP A 20 5.40 -12.52 -2.49
N ILE A 21 6.14 -13.62 -2.57
CA ILE A 21 7.56 -13.63 -2.97
C ILE A 21 7.69 -13.23 -4.44
N VAL A 22 6.79 -13.72 -5.30
CA VAL A 22 6.76 -13.36 -6.72
C VAL A 22 6.49 -11.86 -6.89
N ILE A 23 5.50 -11.32 -6.19
CA ILE A 23 5.17 -9.89 -6.21
C ILE A 23 6.35 -9.06 -5.70
N PHE A 24 6.92 -9.45 -4.56
CA PHE A 24 8.07 -8.79 -3.97
C PHE A 24 9.26 -8.73 -4.93
N GLY A 25 9.60 -9.85 -5.58
CA GLY A 25 10.66 -9.90 -6.59
C GLY A 25 10.39 -8.99 -7.79
N ARG A 26 9.14 -8.96 -8.28
CA ARG A 26 8.73 -8.05 -9.37
C ARG A 26 8.88 -6.59 -8.97
N VAL A 27 8.41 -6.21 -7.78
CA VAL A 27 8.53 -4.85 -7.25
C VAL A 27 10.00 -4.44 -7.14
N LEU A 28 10.86 -5.30 -6.59
CA LEU A 28 12.28 -5.01 -6.48
C LEU A 28 12.96 -4.80 -7.84
N ASN A 29 12.63 -5.61 -8.84
CA ASN A 29 13.19 -5.44 -10.18
C ASN A 29 12.71 -4.15 -10.85
N LEU A 30 11.45 -3.77 -10.66
CA LEU A 30 10.93 -2.49 -11.14
C LEU A 30 11.62 -1.30 -10.45
N LEU A 31 11.75 -1.33 -9.12
CA LEU A 31 12.45 -0.29 -8.38
C LEU A 31 13.92 -0.18 -8.79
N ARG A 32 14.58 -1.30 -9.07
CA ARG A 32 15.96 -1.32 -9.60
C ARG A 32 16.05 -0.66 -10.97
N GLY A 33 15.13 -1.00 -11.87
CA GLY A 33 15.03 -0.36 -13.18
C GLY A 33 14.82 1.15 -13.08
N LEU A 34 13.89 1.58 -12.21
CA LEU A 34 13.65 3.00 -11.94
C LEU A 34 14.90 3.71 -11.38
N SER A 35 15.58 3.08 -10.41
CA SER A 35 16.80 3.63 -9.81
C SER A 35 17.91 3.79 -10.85
N PHE A 36 18.05 2.84 -11.78
CA PHE A 36 18.97 2.93 -12.90
C PHE A 36 18.63 4.10 -13.83
N THR A 37 17.35 4.25 -14.23
CA THR A 37 16.90 5.36 -15.07
C THR A 37 17.12 6.72 -14.41
N MET A 38 16.96 6.81 -13.10
CA MET A 38 17.19 8.04 -12.32
C MET A 38 18.66 8.27 -11.96
N ASN A 39 19.58 7.36 -12.31
CA ASN A 39 20.98 7.37 -11.89
C ASN A 39 21.17 7.47 -10.36
N VAL A 40 20.30 6.78 -9.60
CA VAL A 40 20.35 6.69 -8.14
C VAL A 40 20.75 5.27 -7.74
N ARG A 41 21.64 5.13 -6.76
CA ARG A 41 22.00 3.83 -6.20
C ARG A 41 21.25 3.58 -4.89
N ILE A 42 20.34 2.61 -4.91
CA ILE A 42 19.61 2.17 -3.71
C ILE A 42 20.09 0.78 -3.29
N VAL A 43 20.50 0.64 -2.03
CA VAL A 43 20.87 -0.65 -1.43
C VAL A 43 19.67 -1.21 -0.68
N TYR A 44 18.82 -1.98 -1.37
CA TYR A 44 17.56 -2.51 -0.82
C TYR A 44 17.75 -3.35 0.45
N LEU A 45 18.88 -4.05 0.57
CA LEU A 45 19.19 -4.84 1.75
C LEU A 45 19.36 -3.96 2.99
N ASP A 46 19.94 -2.78 2.87
CA ASP A 46 20.10 -1.86 4.01
C ASP A 46 18.75 -1.28 4.44
N ILE A 47 17.84 -1.06 3.50
CA ILE A 47 16.46 -0.66 3.79
C ILE A 47 15.72 -1.78 4.55
N MET A 48 15.91 -3.04 4.16
CA MET A 48 15.22 -4.19 4.74
C MET A 48 15.82 -4.67 6.05
N ARG A 49 17.13 -4.47 6.24
CA ARG A 49 17.91 -4.94 7.40
C ARG A 49 17.21 -4.71 8.74
N PRO A 50 16.77 -3.48 9.12
CA PRO A 50 16.19 -3.26 10.44
C PRO A 50 14.92 -4.09 10.69
N PHE A 51 14.12 -4.33 9.64
CA PHE A 51 12.91 -5.14 9.73
C PHE A 51 13.26 -6.63 9.91
N VAL A 52 14.25 -7.13 9.16
CA VAL A 52 14.71 -8.52 9.26
C VAL A 52 15.35 -8.78 10.62
N GLU A 53 16.20 -7.86 11.10
CA GLU A 53 16.84 -7.95 12.42
C GLU A 53 15.80 -7.97 13.54
N SER A 54 14.79 -7.08 13.50
CA SER A 54 13.70 -7.07 14.49
C SER A 54 12.97 -8.41 14.54
N VAL A 55 12.67 -9.01 13.39
CA VAL A 55 11.96 -10.29 13.31
C VAL A 55 12.83 -11.44 13.80
N LEU A 56 14.10 -11.51 13.38
CA LEU A 56 15.03 -12.58 13.79
C LEU A 56 15.36 -12.55 15.29
N GLN A 57 15.38 -11.38 15.91
CA GLN A 57 15.57 -11.22 17.35
C GLN A 57 14.33 -11.61 18.17
N GLY A 58 13.25 -12.07 17.54
CA GLY A 58 11.99 -12.40 18.22
C GLY A 58 11.15 -11.17 18.62
N ASN A 59 11.62 -9.97 18.28
CA ASN A 59 10.87 -8.71 18.43
C ASN A 59 9.85 -8.56 17.29
N ILE A 60 8.95 -9.54 17.18
CA ILE A 60 7.77 -9.41 16.32
C ILE A 60 6.82 -8.50 17.08
N ASN A 61 6.98 -7.20 16.89
CA ASN A 61 5.95 -6.23 17.21
C ASN A 61 4.77 -6.52 16.27
N ARG A 62 3.91 -7.48 16.66
CA ARG A 62 2.51 -7.45 16.27
C ARG A 62 2.07 -6.07 16.76
N GLY A 63 1.71 -5.18 15.83
CA GLY A 63 1.49 -3.77 16.14
C GLY A 63 0.54 -3.57 17.33
N PRO A 64 0.43 -2.36 17.87
CA PRO A 64 -0.34 -2.11 19.10
C PRO A 64 -1.67 -2.85 19.01
N SER A 65 -1.92 -3.75 19.97
CA SER A 65 -3.13 -4.58 20.03
C SER A 65 -4.40 -3.74 20.08
N ILE A 66 -4.27 -2.43 20.30
CA ILE A 66 -5.30 -1.40 20.25
C ILE A 66 -4.58 -0.10 19.91
N ASN A 67 -4.75 0.45 18.70
CA ASN A 67 -4.25 1.80 18.42
C ASN A 67 -5.19 2.79 19.11
N VAL A 68 -4.77 3.40 20.22
CA VAL A 68 -5.62 4.27 21.07
C VAL A 68 -6.14 5.49 20.29
N GLN A 69 -5.46 5.86 19.21
CA GLN A 69 -5.84 6.94 18.29
C GLN A 69 -5.87 6.36 16.86
N TRP A 70 -6.97 5.69 16.51
CA TRP A 70 -7.16 5.09 15.18
C TRP A 70 -7.18 6.13 14.05
N ILE A 71 -7.59 7.36 14.36
CA ILE A 71 -7.71 8.45 13.39
C ILE A 71 -6.63 9.50 13.64
N TYR A 72 -6.00 9.98 12.57
CA TYR A 72 -5.05 11.07 12.63
C TYR A 72 -5.73 12.36 13.12
N ASN A 73 -5.14 12.99 14.14
CA ASN A 73 -5.75 14.11 14.84
C ASN A 73 -5.76 15.38 13.98
N THR A 74 -6.87 15.60 13.31
CA THR A 74 -7.15 16.72 12.41
C THR A 74 -8.59 17.19 12.63
N PRO A 75 -8.87 18.50 12.49
CA PRO A 75 -10.24 18.99 12.55
C PRO A 75 -11.04 18.43 11.37
N ALA A 76 -12.32 18.11 11.60
CA ALA A 76 -13.20 17.67 10.52
C ALA A 76 -13.53 18.85 9.58
N HIS A 77 -13.43 18.62 8.27
CA HIS A 77 -13.77 19.64 7.26
C HIS A 77 -15.28 19.77 7.05
N SER A 78 -16.07 18.75 7.39
CA SER A 78 -17.53 18.76 7.23
C SER A 78 -18.26 17.81 8.18
N ASP A 79 -19.59 17.96 8.28
CA ASP A 79 -20.45 17.00 9.00
C ASP A 79 -20.39 15.59 8.41
N VAL A 80 -20.15 15.47 7.10
CA VAL A 80 -19.99 14.18 6.43
C VAL A 80 -18.70 13.52 6.88
N GLU A 81 -17.63 14.30 6.99
CA GLU A 81 -16.36 13.81 7.51
C GLU A 81 -16.49 13.36 8.97
N ALA A 82 -17.18 14.12 9.82
CA ALA A 82 -17.43 13.73 11.20
C ALA A 82 -18.16 12.37 11.31
N LYS A 83 -19.16 12.12 10.45
CA LYS A 83 -19.84 10.82 10.36
C LYS A 83 -18.93 9.72 9.83
N LEU A 84 -18.12 10.02 8.82
CA LEU A 84 -17.17 9.06 8.26
C LEU A 84 -16.10 8.66 9.29
N ARG A 85 -15.61 9.59 10.10
CA ARG A 85 -14.68 9.29 11.21
C ARG A 85 -15.26 8.23 12.15
N GLN A 86 -16.53 8.34 12.53
CA GLN A 86 -17.18 7.33 13.37
C GLN A 86 -17.23 5.95 12.70
N LEU A 87 -17.59 5.89 11.41
CA LEU A 87 -17.62 4.66 10.63
C LEU A 87 -16.22 4.02 10.49
N LEU A 88 -15.17 4.83 10.26
CA LEU A 88 -13.81 4.32 10.13
C LEU A 88 -13.29 3.71 11.44
N VAL A 89 -13.68 4.28 12.59
CA VAL A 89 -13.39 3.67 13.91
C VAL A 89 -14.11 2.34 14.04
N GLU A 90 -15.38 2.25 13.67
CA GLU A 90 -16.14 0.99 13.71
C GLU A 90 -15.50 -0.08 12.81
N LEU A 91 -15.14 0.27 11.57
CA LEU A 91 -14.50 -0.65 10.63
C LEU A 91 -13.11 -1.09 11.10
N GLY A 92 -12.36 -0.19 11.75
CA GLY A 92 -11.08 -0.50 12.38
C GLY A 92 -11.22 -1.47 13.55
N ASN A 93 -12.16 -1.20 14.47
CA ASN A 93 -12.44 -2.05 15.63
C ASN A 93 -12.94 -3.44 15.24
N ASN A 94 -13.59 -3.56 14.08
CA ASN A 94 -14.07 -4.82 13.51
C ASN A 94 -13.05 -5.52 12.60
N ASP A 95 -11.78 -5.08 12.59
CA ASP A 95 -10.67 -5.61 11.78
C ASP A 95 -10.99 -5.67 10.27
N LYS A 96 -11.84 -4.78 9.77
CA LYS A 96 -12.23 -4.73 8.34
C LYS A 96 -11.24 -3.94 7.49
N ILE A 97 -10.52 -3.00 8.10
CA ILE A 97 -9.54 -2.15 7.47
C ILE A 97 -8.28 -2.08 8.35
N LEU A 98 -7.10 -2.09 7.72
CA LEU A 98 -5.81 -1.99 8.42
C LEU A 98 -5.32 -0.54 8.50
N GLY A 99 -5.45 0.17 7.39
CA GLY A 99 -5.04 1.56 7.21
C GLY A 99 -5.71 2.12 5.96
N ILE A 100 -6.08 3.40 6.00
CA ILE A 100 -6.84 4.05 4.94
C ILE A 100 -6.56 5.55 4.90
N LEU A 101 -6.56 6.09 3.68
CA LEU A 101 -6.68 7.51 3.40
C LEU A 101 -7.99 7.73 2.63
N VAL A 102 -8.78 8.72 3.05
CA VAL A 102 -10.00 9.12 2.34
C VAL A 102 -9.94 10.61 2.07
N CYS A 103 -10.10 10.99 0.81
CA CYS A 103 -10.20 12.38 0.39
C CYS A 103 -11.41 12.53 -0.54
N ALA A 104 -12.21 13.58 -0.34
CA ALA A 104 -13.33 13.89 -1.22
C ALA A 104 -13.48 15.40 -1.41
N TYR A 105 -13.83 15.77 -2.64
CA TYR A 105 -14.10 17.14 -3.05
C TYR A 105 -15.58 17.29 -3.40
N LYS A 106 -16.15 18.44 -3.05
CA LYS A 106 -17.47 18.87 -3.50
C LYS A 106 -17.38 20.35 -3.87
N ASP A 107 -17.81 20.67 -5.09
CA ASP A 107 -17.83 22.05 -5.61
C ASP A 107 -16.46 22.76 -5.52
N GLY A 108 -15.37 22.00 -5.72
CA GLY A 108 -13.99 22.50 -5.65
C GLY A 108 -13.38 22.52 -4.24
N GLU A 109 -14.18 22.33 -3.19
CA GLU A 109 -13.74 22.36 -1.80
C GLU A 109 -13.48 20.96 -1.24
N VAL A 110 -12.45 20.85 -0.40
CA VAL A 110 -12.16 19.62 0.35
C VAL A 110 -13.19 19.46 1.46
N ILE A 111 -14.02 18.42 1.36
CA ILE A 111 -15.05 18.13 2.37
C ILE A 111 -14.67 16.95 3.27
N ILE A 112 -13.70 16.13 2.84
CA ILE A 112 -13.16 14.99 3.58
C ILE A 112 -11.66 14.95 3.32
N ASP A 113 -10.86 14.93 4.38
CA ASP A 113 -9.43 14.59 4.34
C ASP A 113 -9.04 13.84 5.63
N ILE A 114 -9.01 12.51 5.57
CA ILE A 114 -8.80 11.66 6.74
C ILE A 114 -7.68 10.64 6.47
N ALA A 115 -6.78 10.52 7.46
CA ALA A 115 -5.87 9.40 7.61
C ALA A 115 -6.25 8.55 8.84
N ALA A 116 -6.27 7.23 8.70
CA ALA A 116 -6.60 6.32 9.79
C ALA A 116 -5.88 4.96 9.68
N GLY A 117 -5.64 4.32 10.82
CA GLY A 117 -5.04 3.00 10.95
C GLY A 117 -3.50 2.99 10.94
N VAL A 118 -2.91 1.87 10.55
CA VAL A 118 -1.45 1.64 10.53
C VAL A 118 -0.96 1.17 9.16
N LEU A 119 0.35 1.30 8.93
CA LEU A 119 0.97 0.94 7.64
C LEU A 119 0.94 -0.57 7.36
N GLY A 120 0.95 -1.41 8.39
CA GLY A 120 1.05 -2.85 8.21
C GLY A 120 0.73 -3.65 9.46
N ARG A 121 0.38 -4.94 9.29
CA ARG A 121 0.19 -5.87 10.42
C ARG A 121 1.45 -6.01 11.29
N TYR A 122 2.61 -5.82 10.67
CA TYR A 122 3.93 -5.87 11.29
C TYR A 122 4.63 -4.51 11.26
N ASP A 123 3.92 -3.45 10.86
CA ASP A 123 4.42 -2.07 10.83
C ASP A 123 3.45 -1.17 11.62
N PRO A 124 3.73 -0.92 12.91
CA PRO A 124 2.82 -0.22 13.80
C PRO A 124 2.74 1.29 13.55
N ARG A 125 3.52 1.83 12.60
CA ARG A 125 3.50 3.26 12.30
C ARG A 125 2.10 3.66 11.83
N PRO A 126 1.57 4.81 12.30
CA PRO A 126 0.25 5.27 11.88
C PRO A 126 0.26 5.66 10.40
N VAL A 127 -0.91 5.52 9.76
CA VAL A 127 -1.14 6.15 8.47
C VAL A 127 -1.16 7.67 8.67
N GLN A 128 -0.34 8.36 7.91
CA GLN A 128 -0.21 9.81 7.87
C GLN A 128 -0.79 10.35 6.55
N PRO A 129 -1.15 11.65 6.46
CA PRO A 129 -1.62 12.25 5.21
C PRO A 129 -0.65 12.10 4.02
N ASP A 130 0.65 11.97 4.28
CA ASP A 130 1.70 11.75 3.28
C ASP A 130 2.07 10.28 3.08
N THR A 131 1.31 9.35 3.68
CA THR A 131 1.52 7.92 3.50
C THR A 131 1.18 7.49 2.07
N LEU A 132 2.12 6.80 1.43
CA LEU A 132 1.92 6.26 0.08
C LEU A 132 1.22 4.90 0.13
N PHE A 133 0.17 4.76 -0.67
CA PHE A 133 -0.51 3.48 -0.93
C PHE A 133 -0.25 3.02 -2.36
N SER A 134 -0.09 1.71 -2.55
CA SER A 134 -0.20 1.11 -3.89
C SER A 134 -1.65 1.19 -4.34
N VAL A 135 -1.92 2.03 -5.35
CA VAL A 135 -3.27 2.19 -5.93
C VAL A 135 -3.58 1.16 -7.03
N PHE A 136 -2.65 0.22 -7.26
CA PHE A 136 -2.79 -0.91 -8.20
C PHE A 136 -3.34 -0.49 -9.58
N SER A 137 -4.51 -0.98 -9.95
CA SER A 137 -5.07 -0.76 -11.27
C SER A 137 -5.58 0.67 -11.48
N ALA A 138 -5.76 1.46 -10.41
CA ALA A 138 -6.14 2.86 -10.55
C ALA A 138 -5.06 3.69 -11.29
N THR A 139 -3.79 3.25 -11.26
CA THR A 139 -2.70 3.87 -12.04
C THR A 139 -2.97 3.87 -13.55
N LYS A 140 -3.85 2.99 -14.06
CA LYS A 140 -4.26 3.00 -15.47
C LYS A 140 -4.94 4.31 -15.89
N GLY A 141 -5.67 4.96 -14.97
CA GLY A 141 -6.27 6.26 -15.25
C GLY A 141 -5.22 7.33 -15.52
N ILE A 142 -4.15 7.36 -14.72
CA ILE A 142 -3.01 8.26 -14.92
C ILE A 142 -2.33 7.96 -16.26
N ALA A 143 -2.02 6.69 -16.53
CA ALA A 143 -1.37 6.29 -17.77
C ALA A 143 -2.20 6.65 -19.01
N ALA A 144 -3.52 6.43 -18.97
CA ALA A 144 -4.43 6.83 -20.03
C ALA A 144 -4.45 8.35 -20.19
N GLY A 145 -4.52 9.11 -19.10
CA GLY A 145 -4.49 10.58 -19.12
C GLY A 145 -3.20 11.12 -19.75
N MET A 146 -2.04 10.58 -19.38
CA MET A 146 -0.75 10.97 -19.97
C MET A 146 -0.69 10.64 -21.46
N LEU A 147 -1.21 9.48 -21.88
CA LEU A 147 -1.26 9.11 -23.29
C LEU A 147 -2.17 10.07 -24.08
N HIS A 148 -3.36 10.38 -23.56
CA HIS A 148 -4.25 11.36 -24.18
C HIS A 148 -3.60 12.74 -24.29
N TRP A 149 -2.87 13.16 -23.25
CA TRP A 149 -2.11 14.41 -23.29
C TRP A 149 -1.03 14.40 -24.38
N LEU A 150 -0.27 13.32 -24.54
CA LEU A 150 0.71 13.21 -25.63
C LEU A 150 0.04 13.30 -27.01
N VAL A 151 -1.07 12.57 -27.23
CA VAL A 151 -1.81 12.59 -28.50
C VAL A 151 -2.33 13.99 -28.83
N ASP A 152 -2.76 14.74 -27.81
CA ASP A 152 -3.22 16.13 -27.98
C ASP A 152 -2.08 17.09 -28.34
N ASN A 153 -0.85 16.79 -27.92
CA ASN A 153 0.34 17.63 -28.17
C ASN A 153 1.11 17.28 -29.46
N GLY A 154 0.80 16.15 -30.12
CA GLY A 154 1.44 15.70 -31.37
C GLY A 154 2.71 14.87 -31.18
#